data_AF-A0A3B9GJR2-F1
#
_entry.id   AF-A0A3B9GJR2-F1
#
_cell.length_a   1.000
_cell.length_b   1.000
_cell.length_c   1.000
_cell.angle_alpha   90.00
_cell.angle_beta   90.00
_cell.angle_gamma   90.00
#
_symmetry.space_group_name_H-M   'P 1'
#
loop_
_entity.id
_entity.type
_entity.pdbx_description
1 polymer ?
#
loop_
_entity_poly.entity_id
_entity_poly.type
_entity_poly.pdbx_seq_one_letter_code
_entity_poly.pdbx_strand_id
1 'polypeptide(L)'
;MSITAIPRLASPDAELSAALAERERRVAEGSALLHAGALAVVRLSARMPASLRRRGMAGVPIARGAALFESECRRRALHLKYEGGGDGALGPWLLWSSSAPPLALKTAALYVEESSWLGLLLDLDIQGSQGAIGRAELCLPPRSCVICGGPSMVCSGRLAHPVSSLDAAFMYILKRSGADRLGSQDGNAVGASTPLTIREIA
;
A
#
# COMPACT_ATOMS: atom_id res chain seq x y z
N MET A 1 -9.45 14.10 -41.91
CA MET A 1 -8.60 13.19 -41.10
C MET A 1 -8.10 13.99 -39.91
N SER A 2 -8.76 13.89 -38.75
CA SER A 2 -8.33 14.60 -37.53
C SER A 2 -7.17 13.85 -36.91
N ILE A 3 -6.02 14.50 -36.84
CA ILE A 3 -4.86 14.04 -36.07
C ILE A 3 -5.25 14.15 -34.60
N THR A 4 -5.56 13.03 -33.97
CA THR A 4 -5.73 12.95 -32.52
C THR A 4 -4.43 13.40 -31.87
N ALA A 5 -4.45 14.53 -31.16
CA ALA A 5 -3.30 15.03 -30.46
C ALA A 5 -2.79 13.96 -29.49
N ILE A 6 -1.57 13.47 -29.72
CA ILE A 6 -0.87 12.59 -28.78
C ILE A 6 -0.74 13.40 -27.48
N PRO A 7 -1.22 12.89 -26.32
CA PRO A 7 -1.08 13.60 -25.07
C PRO A 7 0.41 13.85 -24.83
N ARG A 8 0.82 15.10 -24.61
CA ARG A 8 2.19 15.38 -24.18
C ARG A 8 2.37 14.70 -22.83
N LEU A 9 3.30 13.75 -22.78
CA LEU A 9 3.79 13.21 -21.52
C LEU A 9 4.27 14.39 -20.66
N ALA A 10 3.82 14.46 -19.41
CA ALA A 10 4.24 15.51 -18.49
C ALA A 10 5.76 15.47 -18.30
N SER A 11 6.38 16.64 -18.08
CA SER A 11 7.82 16.67 -17.75
C SER A 11 8.07 16.00 -16.40
N PRO A 12 9.28 15.48 -16.14
CA PRO A 12 9.63 14.90 -14.83
C PRO A 12 9.36 15.85 -13.65
N ASP A 13 9.61 17.15 -13.83
CA ASP A 13 9.36 18.16 -12.79
C ASP A 13 7.87 18.36 -12.49
N ALA A 14 7.03 18.31 -13.54
CA ALA A 14 5.59 18.38 -13.38
C ALA A 14 5.04 17.13 -12.70
N GLU A 15 5.57 15.94 -13.04
CA GLU A 15 5.21 14.68 -12.37
C GLU A 15 5.58 14.71 -10.88
N LEU A 16 6.79 15.17 -10.55
CA LEU A 16 7.24 15.30 -9.16
C LEU A 16 6.38 16.29 -8.39
N SER A 17 6.10 17.46 -8.98
CA SER A 17 5.27 18.49 -8.36
C SER A 17 3.85 17.98 -8.07
N ALA A 18 3.24 17.25 -9.01
CA ALA A 18 1.93 16.63 -8.81
C ALA A 18 1.95 15.58 -7.69
N ALA A 19 3.00 14.76 -7.62
CA ALA A 19 3.16 13.76 -6.56
C ALA A 19 3.33 14.40 -5.17
N LEU A 20 4.06 15.51 -5.06
CA LEU A 20 4.24 16.26 -3.81
C LEU A 20 2.94 16.93 -3.36
N ALA A 21 2.25 17.63 -4.27
CA ALA A 21 0.96 18.26 -3.99
C ALA A 21 -0.08 17.22 -3.53
N GLU A 22 -0.09 16.04 -4.16
CA GLU A 22 -0.97 14.96 -3.74
C GLU A 22 -0.61 14.42 -2.34
N ARG A 23 0.68 14.30 -2.02
CA ARG A 23 1.13 13.89 -0.69
C ARG A 23 0.66 14.87 0.39
N GLU A 24 0.81 16.17 0.15
CA GLU A 24 0.36 17.22 1.07
C GLU A 24 -1.15 17.18 1.29
N ARG A 25 -1.93 17.06 0.19
CA ARG A 25 -3.39 16.91 0.27
C ARG A 25 -3.78 15.70 1.11
N ARG A 26 -3.17 14.54 0.87
CA ARG A 26 -3.42 13.31 1.65
C ARG A 26 -3.09 13.52 3.14
N VAL A 27 -1.99 14.19 3.47
CA VAL A 27 -1.67 14.52 4.88
C VAL A 27 -2.76 15.42 5.49
N ALA A 28 -3.19 16.46 4.78
CA ALA A 28 -4.23 17.37 5.25
C ALA A 28 -5.59 16.65 5.49
N GLU A 29 -5.99 15.77 4.58
CA GLU A 29 -7.22 14.96 4.71
C GLU A 29 -7.19 14.08 5.95
N GLY A 30 -6.06 13.43 6.23
CA GLY A 30 -5.91 12.60 7.43
C GLY A 30 -5.92 13.43 8.70
N SER A 31 -5.20 14.56 8.72
CA SER A 31 -5.23 15.49 9.84
C SER A 31 -6.63 16.01 10.11
N ALA A 32 -7.41 16.38 9.08
CA ALA A 32 -8.77 16.89 9.25
C ALA A 32 -9.69 15.88 9.97
N LEU A 33 -9.59 14.59 9.62
CA LEU A 33 -10.36 13.53 10.27
C LEU A 33 -9.97 13.33 11.74
N LEU A 34 -8.68 13.42 12.07
CA LEU A 34 -8.20 13.37 13.46
C LEU A 34 -8.71 14.57 14.28
N HIS A 35 -8.66 15.78 13.70
CA HIS A 35 -9.21 16.99 14.34
C HIS A 35 -10.73 16.90 14.52
N ALA A 36 -11.43 16.21 13.62
CA ALA A 36 -12.86 15.93 13.72
C ALA A 36 -13.22 14.84 14.75
N GLY A 37 -12.22 14.28 15.46
CA GLY A 37 -12.43 13.36 16.58
C GLY A 37 -12.21 11.88 16.27
N ALA A 38 -11.71 11.52 15.09
CA ALA A 38 -11.28 10.14 14.84
C ALA A 38 -10.11 9.75 15.75
N LEU A 39 -10.14 8.55 16.34
CA LEU A 39 -8.99 8.04 17.10
C LEU A 39 -7.85 7.59 16.19
N ALA A 40 -8.21 7.11 14.99
CA ALA A 40 -7.26 6.71 13.96
C ALA A 40 -7.79 7.03 12.56
N VAL A 41 -6.85 7.24 11.65
CA VAL A 41 -7.08 7.33 10.21
C VAL A 41 -6.27 6.22 9.53
N VAL A 42 -6.91 5.52 8.61
CA VAL A 42 -6.29 4.46 7.82
C VAL A 42 -6.29 4.87 6.37
N ARG A 43 -5.13 4.79 5.72
CA ARG A 43 -4.99 4.97 4.28
C ARG A 43 -4.45 3.70 3.65
N LEU A 44 -5.17 3.21 2.64
CA LEU A 44 -4.66 2.17 1.74
C LEU A 44 -4.12 2.84 0.47
N SER A 45 -2.89 2.53 0.10
CA SER A 45 -2.24 2.96 -1.14
C SER A 45 -1.47 1.82 -1.79
N ALA A 46 -1.12 1.96 -3.07
CA ALA A 46 -0.41 0.91 -3.79
C ALA A 46 1.09 0.99 -3.54
N ARG A 47 1.64 -0.07 -2.95
CA ARG A 47 3.09 -0.28 -2.86
C ARG A 47 3.58 -0.83 -4.19
N MET A 48 3.79 0.05 -5.16
CA MET A 48 4.23 -0.32 -6.51
C MET A 48 5.21 0.72 -7.08
N PRO A 49 6.05 0.36 -8.07
CA PRO A 49 6.78 1.32 -8.87
C PRO A 49 5.84 2.29 -9.62
N ALA A 50 6.29 3.52 -9.84
CA ALA A 50 5.50 4.55 -10.54
C ALA A 50 5.11 4.13 -11.97
N SER A 51 6.00 3.42 -12.67
CA SER A 51 5.76 2.86 -14.00
C SER A 51 4.53 1.94 -14.03
N LEU A 52 4.35 1.08 -13.02
CA LEU A 52 3.22 0.16 -12.94
C LEU A 52 1.93 0.89 -12.52
N ARG A 53 2.01 1.84 -11.59
CA ARG A 53 0.85 2.67 -11.21
C ARG A 53 0.30 3.45 -12.40
N ARG A 54 1.17 4.10 -13.20
CA ARG A 54 0.77 4.83 -14.42
C ARG A 54 0.15 3.95 -15.49
N ARG A 55 0.46 2.65 -15.48
CA ARG A 55 -0.16 1.65 -16.37
C ARG A 55 -1.51 1.14 -15.84
N GLY A 56 -2.04 1.73 -14.76
CA GLY A 56 -3.32 1.35 -14.16
C GLY A 56 -3.30 0.03 -13.39
N MET A 57 -2.11 -0.52 -13.10
CA MET A 57 -1.99 -1.87 -12.52
C MET A 57 -2.32 -1.95 -11.02
N ALA A 58 -2.50 -0.78 -10.38
CA ALA A 58 -2.76 -0.69 -8.95
C ALA A 58 -4.24 -0.85 -8.56
N GLY A 59 -5.19 -0.64 -9.49
CA GLY A 59 -6.62 -0.60 -9.18
C GLY A 59 -7.15 -1.92 -8.59
N VAL A 60 -6.86 -3.05 -9.25
CA VAL A 60 -7.32 -4.38 -8.79
C VAL A 60 -6.71 -4.75 -7.44
N PRO A 61 -5.39 -4.61 -7.20
CA PRO A 61 -4.82 -4.84 -5.88
C PRO A 61 -5.43 -3.98 -4.79
N ILE A 62 -5.68 -2.69 -5.04
CA ILE A 62 -6.28 -1.79 -4.05
C ILE A 62 -7.70 -2.19 -3.69
N ALA A 63 -8.54 -2.50 -4.68
CA ALA A 63 -9.90 -2.97 -4.42
C ALA A 63 -9.92 -4.27 -3.62
N ARG A 64 -9.06 -5.25 -3.97
CA ARG A 64 -8.95 -6.51 -3.23
C ARG A 64 -8.37 -6.33 -1.84
N GLY A 65 -7.35 -5.49 -1.70
CA GLY A 65 -6.72 -5.16 -0.42
C GLY A 65 -7.68 -4.48 0.55
N ALA A 66 -8.53 -3.59 0.04
CA ALA A 66 -9.59 -2.96 0.82
C ALA A 66 -10.57 -3.99 1.38
N ALA A 67 -11.08 -4.88 0.52
CA ALA A 67 -12.01 -5.93 0.94
C ALA A 67 -11.39 -6.86 2.00
N LEU A 68 -10.11 -7.22 1.85
CA LEU A 68 -9.38 -8.02 2.85
C LEU A 68 -9.22 -7.27 4.17
N PHE A 69 -8.80 -6.00 4.13
CA PHE A 69 -8.60 -5.20 5.33
C PHE A 69 -9.91 -4.94 6.07
N GLU A 70 -10.99 -4.58 5.37
CA GLU A 70 -12.31 -4.41 5.97
C GLU A 70 -12.85 -5.72 6.57
N SER A 71 -12.61 -6.87 5.92
CA SER A 71 -12.94 -8.18 6.48
C SER A 71 -12.15 -8.46 7.77
N GLU A 72 -10.85 -8.18 7.77
CA GLU A 72 -9.98 -8.39 8.92
C GLU A 72 -10.35 -7.48 10.10
N CYS A 73 -10.68 -6.22 9.82
CA CYS A 73 -11.19 -5.29 10.81
C CYS A 73 -12.52 -5.77 11.40
N ARG A 74 -13.47 -6.23 10.58
CA ARG A 74 -14.74 -6.81 11.07
C ARG A 74 -14.49 -8.01 11.97
N ARG A 75 -13.60 -8.92 11.58
CA ARG A 75 -13.25 -10.12 12.38
C ARG A 75 -12.66 -9.76 13.75
N ARG A 76 -11.93 -8.65 13.84
CA ARG A 76 -11.33 -8.14 15.09
C ARG A 76 -12.21 -7.11 15.83
N ALA A 77 -13.45 -6.89 15.39
CA ALA A 77 -14.33 -5.85 15.91
C ALA A 77 -13.72 -4.43 15.90
N LEU A 78 -12.89 -4.13 14.89
CA LEU A 78 -12.32 -2.81 14.66
C LEU A 78 -13.25 -2.02 13.74
N HIS A 79 -13.89 -0.98 14.27
CA HIS A 79 -14.85 -0.18 13.51
C HIS A 79 -14.15 0.74 12.51
N LEU A 80 -14.50 0.64 11.23
CA LEU A 80 -14.05 1.54 10.17
C LEU A 80 -15.24 2.33 9.62
N LYS A 81 -15.03 3.63 9.37
CA LYS A 81 -15.93 4.47 8.59
C LYS A 81 -15.21 4.88 7.32
N TYR A 82 -15.78 4.53 6.17
CA TYR A 82 -15.24 4.93 4.88
C TYR A 82 -15.42 6.44 4.69
N GLU A 83 -14.32 7.12 4.34
CA GLU A 83 -14.30 8.58 4.15
C GLU A 83 -14.10 8.97 2.68
N GLY A 84 -13.67 8.02 1.83
CA GLY A 84 -13.52 8.24 0.40
C GLY A 84 -12.27 7.60 -0.18
N GLY A 85 -11.94 8.02 -1.40
CA GLY A 85 -10.78 7.56 -2.14
C GLY A 85 -10.62 8.34 -3.43
N GLY A 86 -9.58 7.99 -4.18
CA GLY A 86 -9.30 8.62 -5.46
C GLY A 86 -8.16 7.95 -6.19
N ASP A 87 -7.76 8.57 -7.30
CA ASP A 87 -6.61 8.18 -8.11
C ASP A 87 -5.85 9.45 -8.53
N GLY A 88 -4.54 9.34 -8.76
CA GLY A 88 -3.67 10.49 -8.94
C GLY A 88 -2.22 10.12 -9.31
N ALA A 89 -1.31 11.07 -9.17
CA ALA A 89 0.12 10.88 -9.45
C ALA A 89 0.76 9.78 -8.58
N LEU A 90 0.24 9.60 -7.36
CA LEU A 90 0.63 8.53 -6.44
C LEU A 90 -0.19 7.24 -6.61
N GLY A 91 -1.10 7.20 -7.59
CA GLY A 91 -2.00 6.08 -7.88
C GLY A 91 -3.19 5.98 -6.93
N PRO A 92 -4.01 4.92 -7.06
CA PRO A 92 -5.26 4.79 -6.35
C PRO A 92 -5.06 4.64 -4.85
N TRP A 93 -6.00 5.21 -4.09
CA TRP A 93 -5.99 5.19 -2.64
C TRP A 93 -7.41 5.21 -2.06
N LEU A 94 -7.52 4.71 -0.84
CA LEU A 94 -8.76 4.69 -0.05
C LEU A 94 -8.45 5.19 1.37
N LEU A 95 -9.46 5.78 2.01
CA LEU A 95 -9.34 6.41 3.32
C LEU A 95 -10.50 6.00 4.23
N TRP A 96 -10.17 5.63 5.45
CA TRP A 96 -11.13 5.38 6.52
C TRP A 96 -10.75 6.16 7.77
N SER A 97 -11.75 6.59 8.51
CA SER A 97 -11.60 6.98 9.92
C SER A 97 -12.02 5.82 10.82
N SER A 98 -11.54 5.83 12.06
CA SER A 98 -11.83 4.77 13.02
C SER A 98 -11.87 5.29 14.45
N SER A 99 -12.76 4.69 15.23
CA SER A 99 -12.82 4.80 16.69
C SER A 99 -12.05 3.68 17.40
N ALA A 100 -11.37 2.80 16.65
CA ALA A 100 -10.56 1.73 17.23
C ALA A 100 -9.15 2.22 17.59
N PRO A 101 -8.45 1.56 18.53
CA PRO A 101 -7.08 1.90 18.88
C PRO A 101 -6.14 1.83 17.67
N PRO A 102 -5.31 2.86 17.40
CA PRO A 102 -4.40 2.87 16.26
C PRO A 102 -3.47 1.66 16.18
N LEU A 103 -2.98 1.19 17.34
CA LEU A 103 -2.09 0.04 17.40
C LEU A 103 -2.79 -1.26 16.96
N ALA A 104 -4.06 -1.44 17.32
CA ALA A 104 -4.84 -2.62 16.92
C ALA A 104 -5.12 -2.62 15.41
N LEU A 105 -5.42 -1.45 14.84
CA LEU A 105 -5.52 -1.27 13.38
C LEU A 105 -4.20 -1.55 12.69
N LYS A 106 -3.06 -1.14 13.28
CA LYS A 106 -1.75 -1.44 12.72
C LYS A 106 -1.46 -2.94 12.71
N THR A 107 -1.83 -3.67 13.76
CA THR A 107 -1.72 -5.14 13.77
C THR A 107 -2.57 -5.78 12.67
N ALA A 108 -3.80 -5.30 12.43
CA ALA A 108 -4.65 -5.78 11.34
C ALA A 108 -4.06 -5.44 9.96
N ALA A 109 -3.52 -4.24 9.80
CA ALA A 109 -2.87 -3.79 8.57
C ALA A 109 -1.66 -4.67 8.23
N LEU A 110 -0.78 -4.91 9.20
CA LEU A 110 0.40 -5.77 9.02
C LEU A 110 0.02 -7.20 8.68
N TYR A 111 -1.03 -7.73 9.30
CA TYR A 111 -1.57 -9.04 8.92
C TYR A 111 -1.92 -9.08 7.43
N VAL A 112 -2.63 -8.08 6.91
CA VAL A 112 -2.98 -8.02 5.48
C VAL A 112 -1.75 -7.84 4.58
N GLU A 113 -0.81 -6.96 4.95
CA GLU A 113 0.41 -6.68 4.19
C GLU A 113 1.35 -7.89 4.09
N GLU A 114 1.39 -8.74 5.12
CA GLU A 114 2.38 -9.82 5.23
C GLU A 114 1.82 -11.21 4.89
N SER A 115 0.50 -11.38 4.77
CA SER A 115 -0.11 -12.72 4.62
C SER A 115 -0.18 -13.25 3.18
N SER A 116 0.19 -12.47 2.16
CA SER A 116 0.02 -12.91 0.76
C SER A 116 0.87 -12.13 -0.26
N TRP A 117 0.93 -12.63 -1.49
CA TRP A 117 1.46 -11.90 -2.65
C TRP A 117 0.71 -10.59 -2.90
N LEU A 118 -0.60 -10.57 -2.65
CA LEU A 118 -1.39 -9.36 -2.71
C LEU A 118 -0.95 -8.35 -1.65
N GLY A 119 -0.70 -8.80 -0.41
CA GLY A 119 -0.22 -7.95 0.68
C GLY A 119 1.05 -7.17 0.34
N LEU A 120 1.97 -7.79 -0.40
CA LEU A 120 3.17 -7.14 -0.91
C LEU A 120 2.90 -5.98 -1.88
N LEU A 121 1.68 -5.79 -2.39
CA LEU A 121 1.30 -4.69 -3.28
C LEU A 121 0.56 -3.56 -2.55
N LEU A 122 0.32 -3.73 -1.25
CA LEU A 122 -0.47 -2.82 -0.43
C LEU A 122 0.43 -2.05 0.54
N ASP A 123 0.00 -0.84 0.86
CA ASP A 123 0.55 -0.01 1.91
C ASP A 123 -0.62 0.52 2.74
N LEU A 124 -0.76 0.02 3.97
CA LEU A 124 -1.77 0.39 4.94
C LEU A 124 -1.11 1.25 6.03
N ASP A 125 -1.24 2.56 5.83
CA ASP A 125 -0.75 3.57 6.76
C ASP A 125 -1.81 3.85 7.83
N ILE A 126 -1.38 3.82 9.10
CA ILE A 126 -2.22 4.15 10.24
C ILE A 126 -1.66 5.41 10.89
N GLN A 127 -2.52 6.39 11.10
CA GLN A 127 -2.20 7.63 11.80
C GLN A 127 -3.13 7.79 13.00
N GLY A 128 -2.59 8.12 14.16
CA GLY A 128 -3.33 8.54 15.35
C GLY A 128 -2.98 9.98 15.73
N SER A 129 -3.49 10.43 16.87
CA SER A 129 -3.25 11.80 17.37
C SER A 129 -1.77 12.12 17.63
N GLN A 130 -0.95 11.11 17.94
CA GLN A 130 0.49 11.25 18.19
C GLN A 130 1.36 11.12 16.92
N GLY A 131 0.74 10.91 15.74
CA GLY A 131 1.45 10.72 14.48
C GLY A 131 1.19 9.36 13.86
N ALA A 132 2.07 8.95 12.93
CA ALA A 132 1.96 7.67 12.24
C ALA A 132 2.39 6.51 13.14
N ILE A 133 1.71 5.37 13.01
CA ILE A 133 2.02 4.13 13.73
C ILE A 133 2.68 3.20 12.72
N GLY A 134 3.98 3.01 12.89
CA GLY A 134 4.81 2.15 12.07
C GLY A 134 4.99 0.75 12.65
N ARG A 135 6.08 0.11 12.24
CA ARG A 135 6.48 -1.24 12.67
C ARG A 135 7.26 -1.22 13.98
N ALA A 136 8.00 -0.14 14.23
CA ALA A 136 8.86 0.00 15.40
C ALA A 136 8.05 0.07 16.69
N GLU A 137 6.85 0.64 16.63
CA GLU A 137 5.86 0.72 17.71
C GLU A 137 5.34 -0.66 18.13
N LEU A 138 5.52 -1.67 17.27
CA LEU A 138 5.23 -3.09 17.54
C LEU A 138 6.50 -3.93 17.74
N CYS A 139 7.66 -3.29 17.89
CA CYS A 139 8.97 -3.95 18.00
C CYS A 139 9.29 -4.89 16.82
N LEU A 140 8.76 -4.59 15.62
CA LEU A 140 8.98 -5.38 14.42
C LEU A 140 10.15 -4.83 13.58
N PRO A 141 10.92 -5.70 12.90
CA PRO A 141 12.01 -5.26 12.03
C PRO A 141 11.47 -4.45 10.84
N PRO A 142 12.28 -3.59 10.20
CA PRO A 142 11.86 -2.87 9.00
C PRO A 142 11.44 -3.83 7.88
N ARG A 143 10.59 -3.34 6.97
CA ARG A 143 10.11 -4.14 5.82
C ARG A 143 11.30 -4.59 4.96
N SER A 144 11.31 -5.85 4.56
CA SER A 144 12.32 -6.42 3.67
C SER A 144 12.16 -5.94 2.22
N CYS A 145 13.28 -5.73 1.54
CA CYS A 145 13.34 -5.42 0.12
C CYS A 145 12.89 -6.65 -0.67
N VAL A 146 11.94 -6.46 -1.60
CA VAL A 146 11.42 -7.56 -2.43
C VAL A 146 12.47 -8.19 -3.36
N ILE A 147 13.56 -7.46 -3.63
CA ILE A 147 14.65 -7.94 -4.49
C ILE A 147 15.70 -8.70 -3.70
N CYS A 148 16.20 -8.14 -2.59
CA CYS A 148 17.39 -8.67 -1.90
C CYS A 148 17.17 -9.12 -0.46
N GLY A 149 15.98 -8.93 0.11
CA GLY A 149 15.66 -9.30 1.49
C GLY A 149 16.21 -8.35 2.57
N GLY A 150 17.18 -7.49 2.25
CA GLY A 150 17.69 -6.46 3.17
C GLY A 150 16.66 -5.36 3.49
N PRO A 151 16.98 -4.40 4.38
CA PRO A 151 16.05 -3.33 4.75
C PRO A 151 15.61 -2.49 3.55
N SER A 152 14.30 -2.46 3.25
CA SER A 152 13.75 -1.81 2.06
C SER A 152 14.05 -0.31 2.02
N MET A 153 13.98 0.39 3.16
CA MET A 153 14.27 1.83 3.27
C MET A 153 15.70 2.18 2.86
N VAL A 154 16.67 1.30 3.17
CA VAL A 154 18.07 1.48 2.75
C VAL A 154 18.19 1.30 1.24
N CYS A 155 17.54 0.26 0.69
CA CYS A 155 17.59 -0.01 -0.75
C CYS A 155 16.93 1.11 -1.56
N SER A 156 15.77 1.63 -1.10
CA SER A 156 15.08 2.73 -1.77
C SER A 156 15.85 4.05 -1.66
N GLY A 157 16.39 4.36 -0.48
CA GLY A 157 17.14 5.60 -0.26
C GLY A 157 18.46 5.68 -1.04
N ARG A 158 19.07 4.52 -1.34
CA ARG A 158 20.33 4.43 -2.11
C ARG A 158 20.13 4.08 -3.59
N LEU A 159 18.88 3.89 -4.03
CA LEU A 159 18.57 3.37 -5.36
C LEU A 159 19.38 2.10 -5.66
N ALA A 160 19.48 1.20 -4.68
CA ALA A 160 20.40 0.06 -4.70
C ALA A 160 20.08 -0.99 -5.78
N HIS A 161 18.92 -0.89 -6.43
CA HIS A 161 18.47 -1.80 -7.47
C HIS A 161 18.03 -1.01 -8.71
N PRO A 162 18.30 -1.52 -9.92
CA PRO A 162 17.80 -0.93 -11.15
C PRO A 162 16.26 -0.87 -11.16
N VAL A 163 15.70 0.19 -11.76
CA VAL A 163 14.25 0.35 -11.92
C VAL A 163 13.65 -0.83 -12.68
N SER A 164 14.34 -1.36 -13.70
CA SER A 164 13.89 -2.54 -14.44
C SER A 164 13.77 -3.79 -13.56
N SER A 165 14.66 -3.97 -12.60
CA SER A 165 14.58 -5.08 -11.63
C SER A 165 13.41 -4.90 -10.68
N LEU A 166 13.11 -3.67 -10.24
CA LEU A 166 11.91 -3.36 -9.45
C LEU A 166 10.63 -3.59 -10.26
N ASP A 167 10.59 -3.19 -11.52
CA ASP A 167 9.42 -3.41 -12.37
C ASP A 167 9.17 -4.89 -12.60
N ALA A 168 10.21 -5.65 -12.97
CA ALA A 168 10.12 -7.11 -13.11
C ALA A 168 9.67 -7.77 -11.80
N ALA A 169 10.19 -7.29 -10.68
CA ALA A 169 9.84 -7.76 -9.35
C ALA A 169 8.34 -7.62 -9.06
N PHE A 170 7.83 -6.40 -9.17
CA PHE A 170 6.43 -6.11 -8.87
C PHE A 170 5.48 -6.70 -9.90
N MET A 171 5.90 -6.84 -11.17
CA MET A 171 5.12 -7.58 -12.18
C MET A 171 4.97 -9.06 -11.82
N TYR A 172 6.02 -9.68 -11.29
CA TYR A 172 5.97 -11.06 -10.83
C TYR A 172 5.01 -11.22 -9.64
N ILE A 173 5.12 -10.34 -8.64
CA ILE A 173 4.22 -10.29 -7.47
C ILE A 173 2.77 -10.08 -7.93
N LEU A 174 2.53 -9.16 -8.86
CA LEU A 174 1.20 -8.90 -9.43
C LEU A 174 0.61 -10.14 -10.09
N LYS A 175 1.39 -10.85 -10.92
CA LYS A 175 0.96 -12.10 -11.57
C LYS A 175 0.59 -13.17 -10.54
N ARG A 176 1.41 -13.34 -9.48
CA ARG A 176 1.15 -14.28 -8.39
C ARG A 176 -0.11 -13.91 -7.60
N SER A 177 -0.30 -12.61 -7.31
CA SER A 177 -1.46 -12.10 -6.59
C SER A 177 -2.78 -12.38 -7.32
N GLY A 178 -2.78 -12.41 -8.66
CA GLY A 178 -3.94 -12.76 -9.47
C GLY A 178 -4.27 -14.26 -9.47
N ALA A 179 -3.29 -15.12 -9.19
CA ALA A 179 -3.47 -16.57 -9.11
C ALA A 179 -4.00 -17.04 -7.75
N ASP A 180 -3.81 -16.22 -6.69
CA ASP A 180 -4.44 -16.42 -5.39
C ASP A 180 -5.95 -16.25 -5.54
N ARG A 181 -6.66 -17.36 -5.72
CA ARG A 181 -8.13 -17.39 -5.78
C ARG A 181 -8.69 -16.85 -4.47
N LEU A 182 -9.60 -15.87 -4.56
CA LEU A 182 -10.58 -15.60 -3.51
C LEU A 182 -11.35 -16.92 -3.28
N GLY A 183 -11.11 -17.61 -2.15
CA GLY A 183 -11.84 -18.84 -1.84
C GLY A 183 -11.10 -19.97 -1.12
N SER A 184 -9.95 -19.74 -0.48
CA SER A 184 -9.57 -20.64 0.63
C SER A 184 -10.48 -20.34 1.81
N GLN A 185 -11.38 -21.27 2.13
CA GLN A 185 -12.33 -21.19 3.25
C GLN A 185 -11.65 -21.10 4.62
N ASP A 186 -10.34 -21.27 4.70
CA ASP A 186 -9.68 -21.40 5.98
C ASP A 186 -9.22 -20.06 6.55
N GLY A 187 -9.20 -18.96 5.79
CA GLY A 187 -8.71 -17.66 6.29
C GLY A 187 -7.39 -17.76 7.06
N ASN A 188 -6.62 -18.81 6.75
CA ASN A 188 -5.64 -19.33 7.68
C ASN A 188 -4.34 -18.64 7.35
N ALA A 189 -4.03 -17.63 8.15
CA ALA A 189 -2.64 -17.24 8.33
C ALA A 189 -1.90 -18.41 8.97
N VAL A 190 -1.31 -19.24 8.14
CA VAL A 190 -0.32 -20.23 8.57
C VAL A 190 1.02 -19.81 7.96
N GLY A 191 1.89 -19.30 8.82
CA GLY A 191 3.24 -18.83 8.50
C GLY A 191 3.21 -17.44 7.85
N ALA A 192 3.85 -16.40 8.37
CA ALA A 192 5.31 -16.35 8.55
C ALA A 192 6.09 -17.24 7.55
N SER A 193 5.58 -17.41 6.33
CA SER A 193 6.44 -17.77 5.21
C SER A 193 7.19 -16.47 4.93
N THR A 194 8.50 -16.47 5.16
CA THR A 194 9.42 -15.39 4.76
C THR A 194 8.92 -14.80 3.45
N PRO A 195 8.73 -13.48 3.32
CA PRO A 195 8.33 -12.92 2.02
C PRO A 195 9.42 -13.33 1.04
N LEU A 196 9.11 -14.33 0.21
CA LEU A 196 10.06 -14.91 -0.73
C LEU A 196 10.55 -13.74 -1.58
N THR A 197 11.83 -13.41 -1.44
CA THR A 197 12.47 -12.41 -2.27
C THR A 197 12.55 -12.98 -3.68
N ILE A 198 12.62 -12.14 -4.71
CA ILE A 198 12.76 -12.65 -6.08
C ILE A 198 14.01 -13.51 -6.25
N ARG A 199 15.07 -13.26 -5.48
CA ARG A 199 16.26 -14.11 -5.47
C ARG A 199 16.00 -15.53 -4.97
N GLU A 200 14.98 -15.74 -4.16
CA GLU A 200 14.61 -17.06 -3.62
C GLU A 200 13.60 -17.79 -4.53
N ILE A 201 13.16 -17.16 -5.63
CA ILE A 201 12.12 -17.69 -6.52
C ILE A 201 12.59 -17.80 -7.98
N ALA A 202 13.57 -16.99 -8.38
CA ALA A 202 14.23 -17.03 -9.69
C ALA A 202 15.32 -18.11 -9.72
#